data_AF-A0A259U012-F1
#
_entry.id   AF-A0A259U012-F1
#
_cell.length_a   1.000
_cell.length_b   1.000
_cell.length_c   1.000
_cell.angle_alpha   90.00
_cell.angle_beta   90.00
_cell.angle_gamma   90.00
#
_symmetry.space_group_name_H-M   'P 1'
#
loop_
_entity.id
_entity.type
_entity.pdbx_description
1 polymer ?
#
loop_
_entity_poly.entity_id
_entity_poly.type
_entity_poly.pdbx_seq_one_letter_code
_entity_poly.pdbx_strand_id
1 'polypeptide(L)'
;MTQACVLIDYQNLHHYLKHQIDDGSPADICTDLLSALRDHLSGARITIGRAYADFSGLDDHTRHVKRSLYLYGIEPVYVPATMHRNTSDLQLAVDAITIREKRPEIDTFVLLTGDRDYVPVVQALIGAGKRVICVGFREHLSPFVVRHTGNGEYIDAATLLPEATLAPQAPVGEPVVTTQFSEPAEIETDEAFKALELTLLHFGQYDEVYLTPLLRRLSEELPQDSDPKALVAELEEAGAVKLERRRGMPYDYTVLLINAEHPEVNEAREELVAPDVDGDSDDGLPFDAADDSEDDLDFSYDDEEVTN
;
A
#
# COMPACT_ATOMS: atom_id res chain seq x y z
N MET A 1 18.89 25.70 -13.43
CA MET A 1 18.45 25.35 -12.07
C MET A 1 17.37 24.30 -12.25
N THR A 2 17.53 23.14 -11.61
CA THR A 2 16.56 22.04 -11.71
C THR A 2 15.22 22.44 -11.12
N GLN A 3 14.12 21.98 -11.72
CA GLN A 3 12.76 22.30 -11.24
C GLN A 3 12.16 21.07 -10.56
N ALA A 4 11.75 21.26 -9.31
CA ALA A 4 11.19 20.21 -8.49
C ALA A 4 9.70 20.39 -8.25
N CYS A 5 8.99 19.26 -8.26
CA CYS A 5 7.65 19.11 -7.70
C CYS A 5 7.75 18.39 -6.36
N VAL A 6 7.07 18.90 -5.32
CA VAL A 6 6.97 18.26 -4.01
C VAL A 6 5.52 17.84 -3.78
N LEU A 7 5.28 16.54 -3.63
CA LEU A 7 3.96 15.96 -3.39
C LEU A 7 3.99 15.23 -2.05
N ILE A 8 3.11 15.61 -1.13
CA ILE A 8 3.14 15.17 0.25
C ILE A 8 1.86 14.42 0.57
N ASP A 9 2.01 13.16 0.98
CA ASP A 9 0.95 12.40 1.60
C ASP A 9 0.79 12.85 3.06
N TYR A 10 0.10 13.98 3.22
CA TYR A 10 0.01 14.66 4.51
C TYR A 10 -0.85 13.86 5.49
N GLN A 11 -1.84 13.12 4.98
CA GLN A 11 -2.69 12.26 5.79
C GLN A 11 -1.87 11.16 6.48
N ASN A 12 -1.06 10.42 5.70
CA ASN A 12 -0.23 9.35 6.24
C ASN A 12 0.89 9.89 7.14
N LEU A 13 1.52 11.01 6.75
CA LEU A 13 2.53 11.68 7.57
C LEU A 13 1.98 12.10 8.94
N HIS A 14 0.81 12.76 8.96
CA HIS A 14 0.18 13.21 10.20
C HIS A 14 -0.20 12.03 11.09
N HIS A 15 -0.77 10.97 10.50
CA HIS A 15 -1.13 9.77 11.25
C HIS A 15 0.11 9.10 11.88
N TYR A 16 1.20 8.98 11.13
CA TYR A 16 2.46 8.47 11.66
C TYR A 16 2.96 9.30 12.85
N LEU A 17 3.09 10.62 12.66
CA LEU A 17 3.62 11.51 13.70
C LEU A 17 2.77 11.54 14.96
N LYS A 18 1.44 11.43 14.85
CA LYS A 18 0.51 11.36 15.99
C LYS A 18 0.83 10.22 16.96
N HIS A 19 1.47 9.15 16.48
CA HIS A 19 1.85 7.99 17.29
C HIS A 19 3.31 8.01 17.76
N GLN A 20 4.10 9.01 17.37
CA GLN A 20 5.57 9.03 17.55
C GLN A 20 6.06 10.19 18.42
N ILE A 21 5.14 10.98 18.97
CA ILE A 21 5.44 12.19 19.72
C ILE A 21 4.82 12.06 21.11
N ASP A 22 5.63 12.30 22.14
CA ASP A 22 5.18 12.31 23.54
C ASP A 22 4.62 13.69 23.95
N ASP A 23 5.15 14.76 23.35
CA ASP A 23 4.76 16.16 23.55
C ASP A 23 4.86 16.94 22.22
N GLY A 24 3.98 17.94 22.03
CA GLY A 24 3.90 18.75 20.82
C GLY A 24 2.77 18.38 19.85
N SER A 25 2.73 19.08 18.71
CA SER A 25 1.71 18.93 17.68
C SER A 25 2.31 18.25 16.44
N PRO A 26 1.67 17.20 15.88
CA PRO A 26 2.12 16.59 14.63
C PRO A 26 2.24 17.61 13.49
N ALA A 27 1.39 18.64 13.50
CA ALA A 27 1.41 19.71 12.50
C ALA A 27 2.66 20.60 12.61
N ASP A 28 3.17 20.84 13.82
CA ASP A 28 4.37 21.64 14.01
C ASP A 28 5.59 20.88 13.49
N ILE A 29 5.66 19.58 13.76
CA ILE A 29 6.73 18.71 13.24
C ILE A 29 6.65 18.57 11.72
N CYS A 30 5.45 18.44 11.15
CA CYS A 30 5.27 18.52 9.69
C CYS A 30 5.81 19.85 9.14
N THR A 31 5.55 20.95 9.83
CA THR A 31 6.01 22.29 9.43
C THR A 31 7.53 22.38 9.45
N ASP A 32 8.16 21.89 10.52
CA ASP A 32 9.62 21.84 10.65
C ASP A 32 10.27 20.95 9.59
N LEU A 33 9.69 19.78 9.34
CA LEU A 33 10.14 18.85 8.29
C LEU A 33 10.09 19.51 6.91
N LEU A 34 8.99 20.21 6.59
CA LEU A 34 8.86 20.90 5.31
C LEU A 34 9.86 22.05 5.15
N SER A 35 10.14 22.78 6.23
CA SER A 35 11.19 23.80 6.25
C SER A 35 12.55 23.19 5.97
N ALA A 36 12.92 22.13 6.71
CA ALA A 36 14.20 21.46 6.56
C ALA A 36 14.35 20.79 5.19
N LEU A 37 13.29 20.18 4.66
CA LEU A 37 13.28 19.61 3.32
C LEU A 37 13.52 20.68 2.25
N ARG A 38 12.87 21.85 2.37
CA ARG A 38 13.11 22.95 1.43
C ARG A 38 14.57 23.40 1.45
N ASP A 39 15.17 23.50 2.64
CA ASP A 39 16.57 23.90 2.79
C ASP A 39 17.52 22.83 2.23
N HIS A 40 17.22 21.54 2.46
CA HIS A 40 17.92 20.40 1.89
C HIS A 40 17.85 20.39 0.34
N LEU A 41 16.71 20.79 -0.22
CA LEU A 41 16.46 20.89 -1.66
C LEU A 41 16.92 22.22 -2.27
N SER A 42 17.66 23.07 -1.56
CA SER A 42 18.04 24.43 -2.02
C SER A 42 18.75 24.52 -3.38
N GLY A 43 19.31 23.42 -3.88
CA GLY A 43 19.85 23.31 -5.25
C GLY A 43 18.79 23.21 -6.37
N ALA A 44 17.54 22.94 -6.01
CA ALA A 44 16.39 22.84 -6.90
C ALA A 44 15.34 23.90 -6.57
N ARG A 45 14.69 24.44 -7.60
CA ARG A 45 13.57 25.35 -7.42
C ARG A 45 12.27 24.54 -7.30
N ILE A 46 11.68 24.51 -6.11
CA ILE A 46 10.34 23.96 -5.92
C ILE A 46 9.35 24.86 -6.67
N THR A 47 8.76 24.34 -7.73
CA THR A 47 7.80 25.06 -8.59
C THR A 47 6.37 24.64 -8.33
N ILE A 48 6.17 23.40 -7.88
CA ILE A 48 4.89 22.87 -7.44
C ILE A 48 5.10 22.21 -6.08
N GLY A 49 4.27 22.57 -5.12
CA GLY A 49 4.22 21.94 -3.81
C GLY A 49 2.77 21.64 -3.47
N ARG A 50 2.42 20.38 -3.18
CA ARG A 50 1.06 19.98 -2.81
C ARG A 50 1.06 19.02 -1.64
N ALA A 51 0.11 19.19 -0.73
CA ALA A 51 -0.11 18.32 0.42
C ALA A 51 -1.56 17.82 0.42
N TYR A 52 -1.74 16.50 0.42
CA TYR A 52 -3.04 15.85 0.25
C TYR A 52 -3.52 15.27 1.58
N ALA A 53 -4.70 15.69 2.04
CA ALA A 53 -5.34 15.13 3.23
C ALA A 53 -6.82 15.52 3.34
N ASP A 54 -7.54 14.78 4.18
CA ASP A 54 -8.78 15.28 4.76
C ASP A 54 -8.45 16.20 5.93
N PHE A 55 -8.11 17.45 5.62
CA PHE A 55 -7.77 18.43 6.64
C PHE A 55 -8.88 18.66 7.67
N SER A 56 -10.15 18.32 7.37
CA SER A 56 -11.24 18.54 8.31
C SER A 56 -11.23 17.57 9.51
N GLY A 57 -10.58 16.40 9.35
CA GLY A 57 -10.38 15.42 10.42
C GLY A 57 -9.07 15.55 11.19
N LEU A 58 -8.22 16.53 10.85
CA LEU A 58 -6.90 16.72 11.47
C LEU A 58 -6.98 17.75 12.61
N ASP A 59 -7.38 17.27 13.79
CA ASP A 59 -7.36 17.89 15.14
C ASP A 59 -7.74 19.41 15.23
N ASP A 60 -7.86 20.00 16.42
CA ASP A 60 -8.39 21.38 16.61
C ASP A 60 -7.54 22.52 15.96
N HIS A 61 -6.39 22.18 15.36
CA HIS A 61 -5.44 23.13 14.78
C HIS A 61 -5.47 23.20 13.24
N THR A 62 -6.48 22.65 12.56
CA THR A 62 -6.60 22.62 11.09
C THR A 62 -6.30 23.96 10.38
N ARG A 63 -6.74 25.09 10.95
CA ARG A 63 -6.51 26.42 10.37
C ARG A 63 -5.02 26.80 10.37
N HIS A 64 -4.29 26.40 11.40
CA HIS A 64 -2.86 26.64 11.52
C HIS A 64 -2.09 25.79 10.51
N VAL A 65 -2.47 24.52 10.33
CA VAL A 65 -1.86 23.62 9.34
C VAL A 65 -1.88 24.20 7.93
N LYS A 66 -3.07 24.57 7.43
CA LYS A 66 -3.22 25.09 6.07
C LYS A 66 -2.41 26.37 5.87
N ARG A 67 -2.38 27.25 6.88
CA ARG A 67 -1.59 28.48 6.84
C ARG A 67 -0.09 28.18 6.77
N SER A 68 0.41 27.25 7.59
CA SER A 68 1.81 26.85 7.58
C SER A 68 2.21 26.31 6.21
N LEU A 69 1.42 25.39 5.63
CA LEU A 69 1.67 24.85 4.28
C LEU A 69 1.85 25.96 3.23
N TYR A 70 0.94 26.95 3.20
CA TYR A 70 1.04 28.08 2.29
C TYR A 70 2.32 28.93 2.49
N LEU A 71 2.77 29.12 3.73
CA LEU A 71 4.00 29.88 4.02
C LEU A 71 5.26 29.20 3.45
N TYR A 72 5.23 27.88 3.29
CA TYR A 72 6.31 27.12 2.66
C TYR A 72 6.11 26.87 1.16
N GLY A 73 5.09 27.49 0.55
CA GLY A 73 4.79 27.33 -0.87
C GLY A 73 4.15 25.97 -1.21
N ILE A 74 3.55 25.31 -0.22
CA ILE A 74 2.81 24.05 -0.39
C ILE A 74 1.31 24.35 -0.40
N GLU A 75 0.64 23.97 -1.48
CA GLU A 75 -0.80 24.06 -1.65
C GLU A 75 -1.50 22.89 -0.92
N PRO A 76 -2.38 23.15 0.06
CA PRO A 76 -3.21 22.11 0.66
C PRO A 76 -4.31 21.67 -0.31
N VAL A 77 -4.28 20.41 -0.72
CA VAL A 77 -5.30 19.77 -1.55
C VAL A 77 -6.25 19.00 -0.64
N TYR A 78 -7.48 19.51 -0.50
CA TYR A 78 -8.50 18.86 0.31
C TYR A 78 -9.03 17.61 -0.40
N VAL A 79 -8.91 16.46 0.25
CA VAL A 79 -9.45 15.20 -0.23
C VAL A 79 -10.37 14.60 0.85
N PRO A 80 -11.69 14.49 0.63
CA PRO A 80 -12.61 13.98 1.64
C PRO A 80 -12.34 12.51 1.98
N ALA A 81 -12.20 12.18 3.26
CA ALA A 81 -12.01 10.80 3.73
C ALA A 81 -13.32 9.97 3.70
N THR A 82 -14.47 10.62 3.49
CA THR A 82 -15.80 9.99 3.49
C THR A 82 -16.07 9.10 2.28
N MET A 83 -15.21 9.10 1.26
CA MET A 83 -15.39 8.27 0.06
C MET A 83 -14.69 6.90 0.16
N HIS A 84 -13.47 6.82 0.71
CA HIS A 84 -12.69 5.58 0.95
C HIS A 84 -11.44 5.89 1.80
N ARG A 85 -10.92 4.89 2.54
CA ARG A 85 -9.70 5.00 3.38
C ARG A 85 -8.42 5.52 2.69
N ASN A 86 -8.29 5.48 1.35
CA ASN A 86 -7.06 5.83 0.62
C ASN A 86 -7.30 6.86 -0.50
N THR A 87 -8.31 7.72 -0.35
CA THR A 87 -8.71 8.66 -1.43
C THR A 87 -7.63 9.73 -1.66
N SER A 88 -6.92 10.16 -0.61
CA SER A 88 -5.79 11.09 -0.70
C SER A 88 -4.69 10.57 -1.62
N ASP A 89 -4.41 9.28 -1.51
CA ASP A 89 -3.28 8.62 -2.15
C ASP A 89 -3.54 8.49 -3.65
N LEU A 90 -4.79 8.13 -3.99
CA LEU A 90 -5.27 8.14 -5.36
C LEU A 90 -5.21 9.53 -5.99
N GLN A 91 -5.65 10.58 -5.28
CA GLN A 91 -5.58 11.95 -5.80
C GLN A 91 -4.13 12.41 -6.02
N LEU A 92 -3.22 12.10 -5.09
CA LEU A 92 -1.80 12.38 -5.22
C LEU A 92 -1.22 11.69 -6.46
N ALA A 93 -1.52 10.39 -6.64
CA ALA A 93 -1.07 9.61 -7.78
C ALA A 93 -1.56 10.22 -9.12
N VAL A 94 -2.84 10.57 -9.20
CA VAL A 94 -3.43 11.22 -10.40
C VAL A 94 -2.75 12.55 -10.70
N ASP A 95 -2.53 13.37 -9.68
CA ASP A 95 -1.89 14.67 -9.83
C ASP A 95 -0.42 14.52 -10.24
N ALA A 96 0.32 13.54 -9.69
CA ALA A 96 1.71 13.27 -10.06
C ALA A 96 1.85 12.98 -11.56
N ILE A 97 1.01 12.09 -12.09
CA ILE A 97 0.98 11.75 -13.51
C ILE A 97 0.53 12.96 -14.35
N THR A 98 -0.49 13.69 -13.89
CA THR A 98 -0.97 14.89 -14.60
C THR A 98 0.10 15.98 -14.68
N ILE A 99 0.86 16.19 -13.60
CA ILE A 99 1.97 17.15 -13.55
C ILE A 99 3.10 16.71 -14.47
N ARG A 100 3.46 15.41 -14.48
CA ARG A 100 4.44 14.84 -15.41
C ARG A 100 4.12 15.20 -16.86
N GLU A 101 2.85 15.10 -17.27
CA GLU A 101 2.39 15.42 -18.63
C GLU A 101 2.34 16.92 -18.90
N LYS A 102 1.74 17.70 -18.00
CA LYS A 102 1.43 19.12 -18.24
C LYS A 102 2.61 20.06 -17.98
N ARG A 103 3.61 19.62 -17.22
CA ARG A 103 4.73 20.43 -16.73
C ARG A 103 6.07 19.77 -17.09
N PRO A 104 6.40 19.69 -18.40
CA PRO A 104 7.59 18.97 -18.87
C PRO A 104 8.91 19.53 -18.31
N GLU A 105 8.93 20.81 -17.93
CA GLU A 105 10.08 21.48 -17.33
C GLU A 105 10.44 20.98 -15.92
N ILE A 106 9.54 20.25 -15.25
CA ILE A 106 9.81 19.61 -13.96
C ILE A 106 10.64 18.35 -14.21
N ASP A 107 11.86 18.34 -13.68
CA ASP A 107 12.81 17.23 -13.83
C ASP A 107 12.84 16.31 -12.62
N THR A 108 12.46 16.81 -11.45
CA THR A 108 12.57 16.11 -10.17
C THR A 108 11.22 16.06 -9.46
N PHE A 109 10.80 14.87 -9.07
CA PHE A 109 9.62 14.64 -8.24
C PHE A 109 10.07 14.19 -6.85
N VAL A 110 9.67 14.94 -5.85
CA VAL A 110 9.91 14.62 -4.44
C VAL A 110 8.58 14.13 -3.87
N LEU A 111 8.53 12.84 -3.53
CA LEU A 111 7.34 12.19 -3.00
C LEU A 111 7.54 11.96 -1.51
N LEU A 112 6.79 12.68 -0.69
CA LEU A 112 6.80 12.50 0.76
C LEU A 112 5.77 11.44 1.12
N THR A 113 6.19 10.18 1.02
CA THR A 113 5.37 8.99 1.23
C THR A 113 6.25 7.81 1.65
N GLY A 114 5.68 6.94 2.48
CA GLY A 114 6.28 5.66 2.87
C GLY A 114 5.68 4.44 2.16
N ASP A 115 4.57 4.61 1.44
CA ASP A 115 3.73 3.48 1.01
C ASP A 115 4.25 2.80 -0.28
N ARG A 116 4.17 1.47 -0.30
CA ARG A 116 4.48 0.64 -1.48
C ARG A 116 3.49 0.86 -2.62
N ASP A 117 2.28 1.32 -2.33
CA ASP A 117 1.24 1.53 -3.32
C ASP A 117 1.62 2.63 -4.35
N TYR A 118 2.64 3.44 -4.06
CA TYR A 118 3.20 4.41 -5.00
C TYR A 118 4.22 3.82 -6.00
N VAL A 119 4.60 2.54 -5.91
CA VAL A 119 5.55 1.91 -6.85
C VAL A 119 5.17 2.15 -8.32
N PRO A 120 3.90 1.97 -8.76
CA PRO A 120 3.51 2.26 -10.14
C PRO A 120 3.71 3.74 -10.54
N VAL A 121 3.47 4.67 -9.61
CA VAL A 121 3.69 6.11 -9.85
C VAL A 121 5.19 6.39 -10.03
N VAL A 122 6.03 5.84 -9.15
CA VAL A 122 7.49 5.98 -9.25
C VAL A 122 7.99 5.43 -10.58
N GLN A 123 7.58 4.22 -10.96
CA GLN A 123 7.96 3.61 -12.24
C GLN A 123 7.51 4.46 -13.43
N ALA A 124 6.29 5.00 -13.40
CA ALA A 124 5.74 5.85 -14.45
C ALA A 124 6.49 7.19 -14.58
N LEU A 125 7.00 7.75 -13.48
CA LEU A 125 7.83 8.97 -13.48
C LEU A 125 9.24 8.68 -14.01
N ILE A 126 9.87 7.62 -13.51
CA ILE A 126 11.22 7.18 -13.94
C ILE A 126 11.21 6.81 -15.43
N GLY A 127 10.19 6.08 -15.90
CA GLY A 127 10.03 5.72 -17.30
C GLY A 127 9.90 6.92 -18.24
N ALA A 128 9.44 8.07 -17.73
CA ALA A 128 9.40 9.34 -18.45
C ALA A 128 10.69 10.18 -18.31
N GLY A 129 11.77 9.59 -17.77
CA GLY A 129 13.06 10.24 -17.58
C GLY A 129 13.08 11.27 -16.45
N LYS A 130 12.11 11.23 -15.52
CA LYS A 130 12.09 12.10 -14.35
C LYS A 130 12.93 11.50 -13.23
N ARG A 131 13.63 12.33 -12.45
CA ARG A 131 14.25 11.93 -11.19
C ARG A 131 13.18 11.85 -10.11
N VAL A 132 13.20 10.80 -9.30
CA VAL A 132 12.25 10.61 -8.19
C VAL A 132 13.02 10.45 -6.89
N ILE A 133 12.67 11.26 -5.89
CA ILE A 133 13.23 11.23 -4.54
C ILE A 133 12.09 10.88 -3.58
N CYS A 134 12.17 9.73 -2.92
CA CYS A 134 11.24 9.39 -1.86
C CYS A 134 11.69 10.03 -0.55
N VAL A 135 10.76 10.58 0.23
CA VAL A 135 11.02 11.17 1.54
C VAL A 135 10.08 10.52 2.54
N GLY A 136 10.62 9.97 3.61
CA GLY A 136 9.84 9.28 4.62
C GLY A 136 10.69 8.89 5.82
N PHE A 137 10.04 8.46 6.89
CA PHE A 137 10.74 7.89 8.04
C PHE A 137 11.19 6.47 7.69
N ARG A 138 12.46 6.15 7.99
CA ARG A 138 13.09 4.92 7.53
C ARG A 138 12.31 3.66 7.87
N GLU A 139 11.69 3.61 9.04
CA GLU A 139 10.92 2.47 9.54
C GLU A 139 9.58 2.30 8.82
N HIS A 140 9.06 3.37 8.22
CA HIS A 140 7.77 3.41 7.53
C HIS A 140 7.91 3.55 6.02
N LEU A 141 9.14 3.57 5.51
CA LEU A 141 9.45 3.66 4.10
C LEU A 141 9.61 2.25 3.51
N SER A 142 8.70 1.86 2.63
CA SER A 142 8.77 0.55 1.98
C SER A 142 10.07 0.36 1.19
N PRO A 143 10.84 -0.72 1.42
CA PRO A 143 12.01 -1.01 0.59
C PRO A 143 11.67 -1.17 -0.89
N PHE A 144 10.43 -1.56 -1.21
CA PHE A 144 9.98 -1.71 -2.58
C PHE A 144 9.85 -0.36 -3.28
N VAL A 145 9.31 0.68 -2.64
CA VAL A 145 9.18 2.00 -3.29
C VAL A 145 10.57 2.61 -3.56
N VAL A 146 11.49 2.46 -2.62
CA VAL A 146 12.88 2.97 -2.76
C VAL A 146 13.62 2.21 -3.86
N ARG A 147 13.53 0.88 -3.93
CA ARG A 147 14.20 0.08 -4.97
C ARG A 147 13.80 0.47 -6.40
N HIS A 148 12.62 1.04 -6.57
CA HIS A 148 12.11 1.46 -7.87
C HIS A 148 12.46 2.91 -8.22
N THR A 149 13.03 3.69 -7.29
CA THR A 149 13.66 4.96 -7.66
C THR A 149 14.98 4.68 -8.37
N GLY A 150 15.38 5.56 -9.29
CA GLY A 150 16.46 5.27 -10.24
C GLY A 150 17.78 4.77 -9.60
N ASN A 151 18.17 5.32 -8.45
CA ASN A 151 19.39 4.95 -7.72
C ASN A 151 19.12 4.51 -6.28
N GLY A 152 17.90 4.07 -5.95
CA GLY A 152 17.50 3.87 -4.55
C GLY A 152 17.52 5.18 -3.75
N GLU A 153 17.30 6.30 -4.44
CA GLU A 153 17.36 7.64 -3.88
C GLU A 153 16.19 7.87 -2.92
N TYR A 154 16.52 8.13 -1.66
CA TYR A 154 15.57 8.52 -0.63
C TYR A 154 16.21 9.47 0.38
N ILE A 155 15.36 10.24 1.08
CA ILE A 155 15.74 11.08 2.21
C ILE A 155 15.02 10.56 3.46
N ASP A 156 15.79 10.25 4.49
CA ASP A 156 15.25 9.90 5.80
C ASP A 156 14.76 11.17 6.50
N ALA A 157 13.44 11.29 6.66
CA ALA A 157 12.80 12.44 7.28
C ALA A 157 13.28 12.67 8.73
N ALA A 158 13.67 11.62 9.46
CA ALA A 158 14.20 11.76 10.81
C ALA A 158 15.50 12.56 10.84
N THR A 159 16.35 12.42 9.82
CA THR A 159 17.64 13.13 9.73
C THR A 159 17.51 14.62 9.44
N LEU A 160 16.33 15.06 8.99
CA LEU A 160 16.01 16.46 8.76
C LEU A 160 15.50 17.15 10.03
N LEU A 161 15.12 16.39 11.05
CA LEU A 161 14.59 16.89 12.31
C LEU A 161 15.67 16.90 13.40
N PRO A 162 15.53 17.75 14.44
CA PRO A 162 16.38 17.68 15.63
C PRO A 162 16.32 16.30 16.32
N GLU A 163 17.44 15.83 16.87
CA GLU A 163 17.58 14.49 17.49
C GLU A 163 16.58 14.17 18.63
N ALA A 164 15.92 15.17 19.20
CA ALA A 164 14.96 15.02 20.30
C ALA A 164 13.49 15.22 19.89
N THR A 165 13.19 15.38 18.59
CA THR A 165 11.83 15.68 18.11
C THR A 165 10.93 14.45 18.09
N LEU A 166 11.49 13.26 17.89
CA LEU A 166 10.76 11.99 17.87
C LEU A 166 11.06 11.25 19.18
N ALA A 167 10.06 10.53 19.71
CA ALA A 167 10.29 9.66 20.85
C ALA A 167 11.45 8.69 20.54
N PRO A 168 12.39 8.45 21.48
CA PRO A 168 13.49 7.52 21.26
C PRO A 168 12.91 6.15 20.92
N GLN A 169 13.12 5.74 19.67
CA GLN A 169 12.64 4.46 19.18
C GLN A 169 13.29 3.37 20.03
N ALA A 170 12.48 2.49 20.62
CA ALA A 170 12.98 1.17 20.98
C ALA A 170 13.55 0.57 19.69
N PRO A 171 14.75 -0.02 19.68
CA PRO A 171 15.29 -0.60 18.47
C PRO A 171 14.24 -1.53 17.89
N VAL A 172 13.73 -1.18 16.70
CA VAL A 172 12.95 -2.10 15.89
C VAL A 172 13.90 -3.26 15.69
N GLY A 173 13.67 -4.35 16.40
CA GLY A 173 14.44 -5.56 16.19
C GLY A 173 14.40 -5.83 14.70
N GLU A 174 15.56 -5.98 14.07
CA GLU A 174 15.62 -6.69 12.80
C GLU A 174 14.74 -7.94 12.97
N PRO A 175 13.81 -8.25 12.05
CA PRO A 175 13.03 -9.47 12.17
C PRO A 175 14.05 -10.60 12.27
N VAL A 176 14.16 -11.15 13.48
CA VAL A 176 15.09 -12.22 13.73
C VAL A 176 14.45 -13.40 13.02
N VAL A 177 14.91 -13.70 11.81
CA VAL A 177 14.60 -14.96 11.14
C VAL A 177 15.35 -16.04 11.91
N THR A 178 14.81 -16.40 13.07
CA THR A 178 15.22 -17.54 13.90
C THR A 178 14.05 -18.48 14.14
N THR A 179 13.02 -18.39 13.31
CA THR A 179 11.84 -19.22 13.49
C THR A 179 12.12 -20.59 12.87
N GLN A 180 12.63 -21.51 13.69
CA GLN A 180 12.73 -22.92 13.37
C GLN A 180 11.34 -23.55 13.50
N PHE A 181 10.86 -24.16 12.42
CA PHE A 181 9.65 -24.99 12.45
C PHE A 181 9.94 -26.29 13.21
N SER A 182 8.90 -26.88 13.79
CA SER A 182 8.97 -28.26 14.30
C SER A 182 9.25 -29.23 13.14
N GLU A 183 9.75 -30.42 13.44
CA GLU A 183 9.89 -31.46 12.40
C GLU A 183 8.50 -31.77 11.80
N PRO A 184 8.37 -31.81 10.46
CA PRO A 184 7.10 -32.12 9.81
C PRO A 184 6.53 -33.46 10.29
N ALA A 185 5.32 -33.43 10.80
CA ALA A 185 4.53 -34.58 11.23
C ALA A 185 3.16 -34.56 10.54
N GLU A 186 2.48 -35.70 10.53
CA GLU A 186 1.15 -35.83 9.93
C GLU A 186 0.13 -35.02 10.74
N ILE A 187 -0.70 -34.24 10.04
CA ILE A 187 -1.82 -33.53 10.65
C ILE A 187 -2.88 -34.56 11.07
N GLU A 188 -3.16 -34.63 12.37
CA GLU A 188 -3.93 -35.74 12.94
C GLU A 188 -5.43 -35.70 12.60
N THR A 189 -5.98 -34.51 12.37
CA THR A 189 -7.42 -34.33 12.17
C THR A 189 -7.78 -33.73 10.81
N ASP A 190 -8.85 -34.24 10.21
CA ASP A 190 -9.45 -33.70 8.98
C ASP A 190 -9.84 -32.21 9.15
N GLU A 191 -10.27 -31.81 10.35
CA GLU A 191 -10.60 -30.42 10.66
C GLU A 191 -9.37 -29.51 10.66
N ALA A 192 -8.22 -29.97 11.17
CA ALA A 192 -6.98 -29.21 11.13
C ALA A 192 -6.44 -29.11 9.70
N PHE A 193 -6.53 -30.19 8.92
CA PHE A 193 -6.21 -30.15 7.50
C PHE A 193 -7.12 -29.15 6.76
N LYS A 194 -8.43 -29.14 7.07
CA LYS A 194 -9.35 -28.16 6.50
C LYS A 194 -9.01 -26.72 6.88
N ALA A 195 -8.58 -26.49 8.13
CA ALA A 195 -8.09 -25.19 8.57
C ALA A 195 -6.83 -24.75 7.80
N LEU A 196 -5.92 -25.69 7.48
CA LEU A 196 -4.75 -25.43 6.65
C LEU A 196 -5.15 -25.03 5.22
N GLU A 197 -6.06 -25.76 4.59
CA GLU A 197 -6.57 -25.42 3.25
C GLU A 197 -7.18 -24.01 3.21
N LEU A 198 -8.06 -23.69 4.18
CA LEU A 198 -8.67 -22.36 4.27
C LEU A 198 -7.64 -21.27 4.53
N THR A 199 -6.60 -21.57 5.32
CA THR A 199 -5.48 -20.65 5.55
C THR A 199 -4.73 -20.38 4.25
N LEU A 200 -4.42 -21.41 3.46
CA LEU A 200 -3.74 -21.28 2.19
C LEU A 200 -4.61 -20.57 1.14
N LEU A 201 -5.90 -20.93 1.05
CA LEU A 201 -6.85 -20.34 0.11
C LEU A 201 -6.99 -18.83 0.31
N HIS A 202 -7.13 -18.37 1.55
CA HIS A 202 -7.39 -16.95 1.84
C HIS A 202 -6.14 -16.12 2.09
N PHE A 203 -5.08 -16.74 2.61
CA PHE A 203 -3.89 -16.04 3.09
C PHE A 203 -2.56 -16.59 2.57
N GLY A 204 -2.56 -17.65 1.76
CA GLY A 204 -1.34 -18.30 1.26
C GLY A 204 -0.47 -17.44 0.34
N GLN A 205 -0.99 -16.30 -0.13
CA GLN A 205 -0.24 -15.28 -0.86
C GLN A 205 0.65 -14.39 0.02
N TYR A 206 0.49 -14.44 1.34
CA TYR A 206 1.25 -13.63 2.29
C TYR A 206 2.32 -14.47 2.97
N ASP A 207 3.52 -13.89 3.13
CA ASP A 207 4.63 -14.53 3.86
C ASP A 207 4.32 -14.67 5.37
N GLU A 208 3.44 -13.82 5.90
CA GLU A 208 3.02 -13.81 7.30
C GLU A 208 1.51 -13.53 7.41
N VAL A 209 0.82 -14.26 8.28
CA VAL A 209 -0.63 -14.15 8.46
C VAL A 209 -0.96 -13.69 9.88
N TYR A 210 -1.65 -12.56 10.05
CA TYR A 210 -2.09 -12.15 11.39
C TYR A 210 -3.10 -13.15 11.96
N LEU A 211 -2.87 -13.58 13.21
CA LEU A 211 -3.67 -14.62 13.83
C LEU A 211 -5.13 -14.18 14.05
N THR A 212 -5.37 -12.93 14.46
CA THR A 212 -6.74 -12.47 14.77
C THR A 212 -7.67 -12.47 13.54
N PRO A 213 -7.28 -11.91 12.38
CA PRO A 213 -8.07 -12.03 11.15
C PRO A 213 -8.24 -13.48 10.68
N LEU A 214 -7.19 -14.31 10.79
CA LEU A 214 -7.25 -15.72 10.41
C LEU A 214 -8.28 -16.48 11.25
N LEU A 215 -8.19 -16.39 12.58
CA LEU A 215 -9.12 -17.07 13.48
C LEU A 215 -10.57 -16.66 13.20
N ARG A 216 -10.82 -15.37 12.90
CA ARG A 216 -12.15 -14.91 12.54
C ARG A 216 -12.65 -15.60 11.26
N ARG A 217 -11.79 -15.73 10.24
CA ARG A 217 -12.14 -16.43 8.99
C ARG A 217 -12.39 -17.91 9.20
N LEU A 218 -11.52 -18.58 9.96
CA LEU A 218 -11.70 -19.99 10.30
C LEU A 218 -13.02 -20.21 11.06
N SER A 219 -13.39 -19.32 12.00
CA SER A 219 -14.69 -19.38 12.68
C SER A 219 -15.91 -19.15 11.76
N GLU A 220 -15.73 -18.48 10.63
CA GLU A 220 -16.83 -18.22 9.66
C GLU A 220 -17.07 -19.42 8.73
N GLU A 221 -16.01 -20.15 8.37
CA GLU A 221 -16.03 -21.21 7.35
C GLU A 221 -16.04 -22.64 7.93
N LEU A 222 -15.55 -22.83 9.16
CA LEU A 222 -15.56 -24.12 9.85
C LEU A 222 -16.90 -24.37 10.58
N PRO A 223 -17.21 -25.65 10.92
CA PRO A 223 -18.36 -25.99 11.76
C PRO A 223 -18.41 -25.19 13.08
N GLN A 224 -19.62 -24.90 13.56
CA GLN A 224 -19.82 -24.07 14.77
C GLN A 224 -19.23 -24.68 16.05
N ASP A 225 -19.02 -25.99 16.07
CA ASP A 225 -18.43 -26.75 17.16
C ASP A 225 -16.89 -26.87 17.08
N SER A 226 -16.28 -26.50 15.96
CA SER A 226 -14.83 -26.46 15.82
C SER A 226 -14.22 -25.31 16.64
N ASP A 227 -13.02 -25.52 17.18
CA ASP A 227 -12.22 -24.50 17.86
C ASP A 227 -11.02 -24.09 16.99
N PRO A 228 -11.10 -22.98 16.23
CA PRO A 228 -10.02 -22.54 15.36
C PRO A 228 -8.68 -22.32 16.05
N LYS A 229 -8.69 -22.01 17.36
CA LYS A 229 -7.42 -21.86 18.09
C LYS A 229 -6.76 -23.21 18.36
N ALA A 230 -7.56 -24.23 18.64
CA ALA A 230 -7.06 -25.59 18.83
C ALA A 230 -6.49 -26.14 17.51
N LEU A 231 -7.20 -25.93 16.39
CA LEU A 231 -6.74 -26.37 15.08
C LEU A 231 -5.44 -25.68 14.66
N VAL A 232 -5.30 -24.37 14.91
CA VAL A 232 -4.04 -23.66 14.63
C VAL A 232 -2.89 -24.17 15.51
N ALA A 233 -3.16 -24.53 16.77
CA ALA A 233 -2.15 -25.12 17.65
C ALA A 233 -1.71 -26.50 17.15
N GLU A 234 -2.64 -27.33 16.69
CA GLU A 234 -2.34 -28.63 16.08
C GLU A 234 -1.48 -28.49 14.82
N LEU A 235 -1.78 -27.52 13.94
CA LEU A 235 -0.94 -27.22 12.78
C LEU A 235 0.47 -26.76 13.17
N GLU A 236 0.62 -26.07 14.31
CA GLU A 236 1.93 -25.70 14.83
C GLU A 236 2.70 -26.90 15.40
N GLU A 237 2.01 -27.84 16.05
CA GLU A 237 2.58 -29.09 16.55
C GLU A 237 3.01 -30.02 15.41
N ALA A 238 2.23 -30.10 14.34
CA ALA A 238 2.56 -30.82 13.11
C ALA A 238 3.74 -30.18 12.34
N GLY A 239 4.12 -28.94 12.67
CA GLY A 239 5.19 -28.21 11.98
C GLY A 239 4.76 -27.65 10.62
N ALA A 240 3.47 -27.70 10.28
CA ALA A 240 2.90 -27.08 9.08
C ALA A 240 2.90 -25.55 9.18
N VAL A 241 2.75 -25.01 10.39
CA VAL A 241 2.78 -23.56 10.64
C VAL A 241 3.61 -23.23 11.88
N LYS A 242 3.87 -21.94 12.11
CA LYS A 242 4.53 -21.47 13.33
C LYS A 242 3.96 -20.16 13.82
N LEU A 243 3.60 -20.10 15.10
CA LEU A 243 3.12 -18.87 15.73
C LEU A 243 4.28 -18.07 16.31
N GLU A 244 4.34 -16.79 15.96
CA GLU A 244 5.32 -15.85 16.47
C GLU A 244 4.61 -14.67 17.15
N ARG A 245 4.81 -14.55 18.47
CA ARG A 245 4.31 -13.39 19.20
C ARG A 245 5.30 -12.24 19.07
N ARG A 246 4.82 -11.15 18.49
CA ARG A 246 5.58 -9.92 18.28
C ARG A 246 5.05 -8.81 19.16
N ARG A 247 5.97 -7.92 19.57
CA ARG A 247 5.57 -6.66 20.20
C ARG A 247 5.09 -5.73 19.11
N GLY A 248 3.86 -5.26 19.24
CA GLY A 248 3.29 -4.20 18.42
C GLY A 248 2.92 -3.01 19.27
N MET A 249 2.79 -1.85 18.64
CA MET A 249 2.24 -0.64 19.26
C MET A 249 0.91 -0.36 18.58
N PRO A 250 -0.23 -0.27 19.31
CA PRO A 250 -0.37 -0.19 20.77
C PRO A 250 -0.43 -1.53 21.54
N TYR A 251 -0.52 -2.68 20.85
CA TYR A 251 -0.61 -4.00 21.49
C TYR A 251 0.27 -5.04 20.79
N ASP A 252 0.74 -6.02 21.56
CA ASP A 252 1.34 -7.25 21.03
C ASP A 252 0.38 -7.92 20.03
N TYR A 253 0.94 -8.49 18.98
CA TYR A 253 0.21 -9.28 18.00
C TYR A 253 0.90 -10.62 17.76
N THR A 254 0.17 -11.58 17.22
CA THR A 254 0.71 -12.89 16.85
C THR A 254 0.53 -13.07 15.35
N VAL A 255 1.60 -13.49 14.69
CA VAL A 255 1.58 -13.88 13.29
C VAL A 255 1.76 -15.39 13.18
N LEU A 256 1.21 -15.95 12.12
CA LEU A 256 1.36 -17.33 11.70
C LEU A 256 2.24 -17.34 10.44
N LEU A 257 3.30 -18.14 10.48
CA LEU A 257 4.20 -18.42 9.37
C LEU A 257 3.88 -19.81 8.82
N ILE A 258 3.88 -19.97 7.50
CA ILE A 258 3.57 -21.24 6.83
C ILE A 258 4.87 -21.95 6.46
N ASN A 259 5.00 -23.23 6.79
CA ASN A 259 6.15 -24.04 6.44
C ASN A 259 6.03 -24.57 5.01
N ALA A 260 6.76 -23.96 4.06
CA ALA A 260 6.78 -24.41 2.68
C ALA A 260 7.46 -25.77 2.45
N GLU A 261 8.20 -26.28 3.44
CA GLU A 261 8.87 -27.59 3.36
C GLU A 261 7.99 -28.74 3.91
N HIS A 262 6.83 -28.42 4.48
CA HIS A 262 5.92 -29.43 5.02
C HIS A 262 5.18 -30.18 3.89
N PRO A 263 5.18 -31.53 3.87
CA PRO A 263 4.56 -32.32 2.81
C PRO A 263 3.08 -32.00 2.57
N GLU A 264 2.26 -32.00 3.63
CA GLU A 264 0.82 -31.72 3.54
C GLU A 264 0.50 -30.26 3.18
N VAL A 265 1.42 -29.32 3.43
CA VAL A 265 1.28 -27.93 2.98
C VAL A 265 1.48 -27.83 1.47
N ASN A 266 2.42 -28.59 0.93
CA ASN A 266 2.66 -28.65 -0.51
C ASN A 266 1.52 -29.39 -1.22
N GLU A 267 1.01 -30.48 -0.65
CA GLU A 267 -0.17 -31.20 -1.14
C GLU A 267 -1.39 -30.28 -1.22
N ALA A 268 -1.76 -29.61 -0.12
CA ALA A 268 -2.88 -28.66 -0.13
C ALA A 268 -2.67 -27.50 -1.11
N ARG A 269 -1.42 -27.06 -1.34
CA ARG A 269 -1.11 -26.04 -2.36
C ARG A 269 -1.28 -26.55 -3.78
N GLU A 270 -0.87 -27.79 -4.06
CA GLU A 270 -1.04 -28.41 -5.37
C GLU A 270 -2.51 -28.62 -5.70
N GLU A 271 -3.32 -29.05 -4.72
CA GLU A 271 -4.77 -29.19 -4.87
C GLU A 271 -5.48 -27.85 -5.13
N LEU A 272 -5.01 -26.75 -4.51
CA LEU A 272 -5.53 -25.41 -4.77
C LEU A 272 -5.12 -24.83 -6.14
N VAL A 273 -4.03 -25.34 -6.74
CA VAL A 273 -3.52 -24.90 -8.05
C VAL A 273 -4.07 -25.75 -9.20
N ALA A 274 -4.50 -26.98 -8.93
CA ALA A 274 -5.14 -27.85 -9.92
C ALA A 274 -6.49 -27.23 -10.36
N PRO A 275 -6.61 -26.73 -11.61
CA PRO A 275 -7.91 -26.35 -12.14
C PRO A 275 -8.72 -27.64 -12.36
N ASP A 276 -10.04 -27.57 -12.16
CA ASP A 276 -11.00 -28.56 -12.64
C ASP A 276 -10.72 -28.87 -14.13
N VAL A 277 -10.02 -29.98 -14.39
CA VAL A 277 -9.95 -30.63 -15.70
C VAL A 277 -10.70 -31.94 -15.56
N ASP A 278 -12.02 -31.84 -15.51
CA ASP A 278 -12.98 -32.77 -16.13
C ASP A 278 -14.38 -32.54 -15.56
N GLY A 279 -15.24 -31.86 -16.33
CA GLY A 279 -16.62 -31.61 -15.92
C GLY A 279 -17.40 -30.75 -16.90
N ASP A 280 -17.67 -31.33 -18.07
CA ASP A 280 -18.73 -30.97 -19.03
C ASP A 280 -19.77 -29.97 -18.48
N SER A 281 -19.56 -28.67 -18.71
CA SER A 281 -20.59 -27.65 -18.59
C SER A 281 -20.49 -26.73 -19.80
N ASP A 282 -21.27 -27.11 -20.82
CA ASP A 282 -22.10 -26.23 -21.63
C ASP A 282 -22.04 -24.75 -21.19
N ASP A 283 -21.07 -24.01 -21.72
CA ASP A 283 -20.98 -22.56 -21.60
C ASP A 283 -22.10 -21.94 -22.45
N GLY A 284 -23.30 -21.96 -21.88
CA GLY A 284 -24.51 -21.31 -22.39
C GLY A 284 -24.45 -19.78 -22.31
N LEU A 285 -23.42 -19.18 -22.90
CA LEU A 285 -23.40 -17.77 -23.26
C LEU A 285 -23.66 -17.67 -24.77
N PRO A 286 -24.81 -17.13 -25.21
CA PRO A 286 -25.11 -17.01 -26.63
C PRO A 286 -24.23 -15.91 -27.23
N PHE A 287 -23.12 -16.33 -27.83
CA PHE A 287 -22.51 -15.60 -28.92
C PHE A 287 -23.34 -15.85 -30.18
N ASP A 288 -24.37 -15.02 -30.40
CA ASP A 288 -25.00 -14.93 -31.71
C ASP A 288 -24.04 -14.21 -32.65
N ALA A 289 -23.30 -15.00 -33.42
CA ALA A 289 -22.65 -14.55 -34.64
C ALA A 289 -23.58 -14.83 -35.83
N ALA A 290 -23.88 -13.74 -36.55
CA ALA A 290 -24.32 -13.69 -37.94
C ALA A 290 -25.71 -14.26 -38.28
N ASP A 291 -26.67 -13.36 -38.44
CA ASP A 291 -27.65 -13.48 -39.52
C ASP A 291 -27.31 -12.44 -40.58
N ASP A 292 -26.77 -12.92 -41.70
CA ASP A 292 -26.67 -12.20 -42.96
C ASP A 292 -28.10 -11.95 -43.47
N SER A 293 -28.54 -10.70 -43.43
CA SER A 293 -29.57 -10.23 -44.35
C SER A 293 -29.17 -8.88 -44.92
N GLU A 294 -28.91 -8.90 -46.22
CA GLU A 294 -28.91 -7.74 -47.10
C GLU A 294 -30.20 -6.94 -46.89
N ASP A 295 -30.09 -5.63 -46.69
CA ASP A 295 -31.06 -4.69 -47.25
C ASP A 295 -30.49 -3.27 -47.29
N ASP A 296 -30.51 -2.74 -48.51
CA ASP A 296 -30.04 -1.43 -48.95
C ASP A 296 -30.65 -0.27 -48.16
N LEU A 297 -29.81 0.65 -47.66
CA LEU A 297 -30.24 2.03 -47.38
C LEU A 297 -29.20 3.04 -47.88
N ASP A 298 -29.52 3.54 -49.06
CA ASP A 298 -29.00 4.70 -49.77
C ASP A 298 -29.03 5.96 -48.89
N PHE A 299 -27.87 6.56 -48.64
CA PHE A 299 -27.77 7.91 -48.10
C PHE A 299 -27.13 8.82 -49.15
N SER A 300 -28.00 9.49 -49.90
CA SER A 300 -27.67 10.59 -50.80
C SER A 300 -27.05 11.75 -50.01
N TYR A 301 -25.87 12.19 -50.42
CA TYR A 301 -25.28 13.47 -50.03
C TYR A 301 -26.00 14.59 -50.80
N ASP A 302 -26.74 15.45 -50.10
CA ASP A 302 -27.10 16.76 -50.65
C ASP A 302 -26.05 17.79 -50.23
N ASP A 303 -25.28 18.19 -51.23
CA ASP A 303 -24.39 19.35 -51.28
C ASP A 303 -25.29 20.58 -51.41
N GLU A 304 -25.38 21.43 -50.37
CA GLU A 304 -25.85 22.80 -50.55
C GLU A 304 -24.66 23.76 -50.52
N GLU A 305 -24.32 24.19 -51.74
CA GLU A 305 -23.40 25.26 -52.06
C GLU A 305 -23.75 26.57 -51.33
N VAL A 306 -22.71 27.18 -50.80
CA VAL A 306 -22.65 28.59 -50.46
C VAL A 306 -22.45 29.39 -51.75
N THR A 307 -23.40 30.25 -52.11
CA THR A 307 -23.26 31.62 -52.69
C THR A 307 -24.64 32.05 -53.22
N ASN A 308 -25.20 33.22 -52.91
CA ASN A 308 -24.65 34.57 -53.03
C ASN A 308 -25.49 35.54 -52.18
#